data_AF-A0A8X6X4K2-F1
#
_entry.id   AF-A0A8X6X4K2-F1
#
_cell.length_a   1.000
_cell.length_b   1.000
_cell.length_c   1.000
_cell.angle_alpha   90.00
_cell.angle_beta   90.00
_cell.angle_gamma   90.00
#
_symmetry.space_group_name_H-M   'P 1'
#
loop_
_entity.id
_entity.type
_entity.pdbx_description
1 polymer ?
#
loop_
_entity_poly.entity_id
_entity_poly.type
_entity_poly.pdbx_seq_one_letter_code
_entity_poly.pdbx_strand_id
1 'polypeptide(L)'
;MFTFEFESWNDIFLEHYLVSVLISIIVLIATLIISMRYRIPSEKKHSRKIVKSDNFAMKVVKEQLSETMPSAPCLKKPALIAEKIIGANMTEEQRNHEYEVQQKQLAQIFELMQKQTDKFGKISLSEVKEQFKLYQ
;
A
#
# COMPACT_ATOMS: atom_id res chain seq x y z
N MET A 1 -15.55 -64.18 -16.23
CA MET A 1 -16.10 -63.77 -14.92
C MET A 1 -15.04 -62.93 -14.21
N PHE A 2 -14.80 -61.70 -14.68
CA PHE A 2 -13.75 -60.78 -14.17
C PHE A 2 -14.23 -59.32 -14.11
N THR A 3 -15.50 -59.06 -14.41
CA THR A 3 -16.08 -57.72 -14.46
C THR A 3 -16.48 -57.19 -13.09
N PHE A 4 -16.69 -58.07 -12.10
CA PHE A 4 -17.27 -57.71 -10.80
C PHE A 4 -16.30 -56.96 -9.88
N GLU A 5 -14.98 -57.25 -9.93
CA GLU A 5 -14.00 -56.53 -9.11
C GLU A 5 -13.65 -55.15 -9.69
N PHE A 6 -13.68 -54.98 -11.02
CA PHE A 6 -13.35 -53.70 -11.66
C PHE A 6 -14.39 -52.61 -11.36
N GLU A 7 -15.66 -52.98 -11.20
CA GLU A 7 -16.76 -52.05 -10.95
C GLU A 7 -16.68 -51.43 -9.54
N SER A 8 -16.33 -52.24 -8.52
CA SER A 8 -16.14 -51.76 -7.15
C SER A 8 -14.98 -50.78 -6.99
N TRP A 9 -13.87 -50.97 -7.71
CA TRP A 9 -12.74 -50.05 -7.65
C TRP A 9 -13.07 -48.74 -8.36
N ASN A 10 -13.80 -48.80 -9.47
CA ASN A 10 -14.25 -47.60 -10.17
C ASN A 10 -15.15 -46.74 -9.28
N ASP A 11 -16.05 -47.33 -8.50
CA ASP A 11 -16.91 -46.56 -7.58
C ASP A 11 -16.10 -45.81 -6.52
N ILE A 12 -15.11 -46.47 -5.90
CA ILE A 12 -14.22 -45.84 -4.92
C ILE A 12 -13.40 -44.71 -5.55
N PHE A 13 -12.83 -44.93 -6.73
CA PHE A 13 -12.09 -43.89 -7.45
C PHE A 13 -13.00 -42.74 -7.89
N LEU A 14 -14.24 -43.03 -8.32
CA LEU A 14 -15.21 -42.04 -8.75
C LEU A 14 -15.65 -41.16 -7.56
N GLU A 15 -15.89 -41.76 -6.39
CA GLU A 15 -16.22 -41.03 -5.16
C GLU A 15 -15.09 -40.09 -4.74
N HIS A 16 -13.85 -40.58 -4.70
CA HIS A 16 -12.69 -39.74 -4.36
C HIS A 16 -12.43 -38.64 -5.39
N TYR A 17 -12.59 -38.95 -6.68
CA TYR A 17 -12.47 -37.97 -7.75
C TYR A 17 -13.56 -36.89 -7.64
N LEU A 18 -14.81 -37.28 -7.38
CA LEU A 18 -15.93 -36.36 -7.21
C LEU A 18 -15.70 -35.44 -6.00
N VAL A 19 -15.27 -35.99 -4.87
CA VAL A 19 -14.89 -35.20 -3.67
C VAL A 19 -13.74 -34.24 -3.99
N SER A 20 -12.70 -34.69 -4.69
CA SER A 20 -11.57 -33.86 -5.08
C SER A 20 -11.99 -32.70 -6.00
N VAL A 21 -12.87 -32.96 -6.98
CA VAL A 21 -13.42 -31.95 -7.88
C VAL A 21 -14.27 -30.94 -7.10
N LEU A 22 -15.11 -31.39 -6.17
CA LEU A 22 -15.91 -30.51 -5.31
C LEU A 22 -15.02 -29.60 -4.46
N ILE A 23 -13.98 -30.15 -3.82
CA ILE A 23 -13.01 -29.36 -3.03
C ILE A 23 -12.33 -28.31 -3.89
N SER A 24 -11.89 -28.67 -5.10
CA SER A 24 -11.27 -27.72 -6.03
C SER A 24 -12.22 -26.57 -6.42
N ILE A 25 -13.50 -26.86 -6.68
CA ILE A 25 -14.51 -25.85 -7.00
C ILE A 25 -14.75 -24.92 -5.80
N ILE A 26 -14.86 -25.48 -4.59
CA ILE A 26 -15.04 -24.71 -3.35
C ILE A 26 -13.86 -23.76 -3.13
N VAL A 27 -12.63 -24.24 -3.30
CA VAL A 27 -11.41 -23.43 -3.17
C VAL A 27 -11.39 -22.30 -4.20
N LEU A 28 -11.79 -22.56 -5.45
CA LEU A 28 -11.88 -21.53 -6.48
C LEU A 28 -12.95 -20.48 -6.14
N ILE A 29 -14.14 -20.89 -5.67
CA ILE A 29 -15.21 -19.98 -5.26
C ILE A 29 -14.76 -19.13 -4.06
N ALA A 30 -14.17 -19.74 -3.04
CA ALA A 30 -13.65 -19.03 -1.88
C ALA A 30 -12.57 -18.03 -2.28
N THR A 31 -11.63 -18.44 -3.14
CA THR A 31 -10.58 -17.59 -3.70
C THR A 31 -11.17 -16.42 -4.50
N LEU A 32 -12.23 -16.66 -5.29
CA LEU A 32 -12.93 -15.61 -6.04
C LEU A 32 -13.67 -14.64 -5.11
N ILE A 33 -14.39 -15.13 -4.09
CA ILE A 33 -15.08 -14.27 -3.11
C ILE A 33 -14.06 -13.39 -2.38
N ILE A 34 -12.93 -13.98 -1.95
CA ILE A 34 -11.83 -13.24 -1.33
C ILE A 34 -11.25 -12.24 -2.33
N SER A 35 -10.95 -12.64 -3.57
CA SER A 35 -10.46 -11.72 -4.59
C SER A 35 -11.44 -10.58 -4.91
N MET A 36 -12.75 -10.82 -4.83
CA MET A 36 -13.78 -9.78 -5.00
C MET A 36 -13.88 -8.87 -3.78
N ARG A 37 -13.74 -9.40 -2.56
CA ARG A 37 -13.73 -8.63 -1.31
C ARG A 37 -12.46 -7.80 -1.11
N TYR A 38 -11.31 -8.34 -1.53
CA TYR A 38 -9.99 -7.69 -1.48
C TYR A 38 -9.64 -6.93 -2.75
N ARG A 39 -10.54 -6.90 -3.75
CA ARG A 39 -10.55 -5.85 -4.78
C ARG A 39 -10.92 -4.52 -4.12
N ILE A 40 -9.98 -3.99 -3.34
CA ILE A 40 -9.85 -2.56 -3.10
C ILE A 40 -9.98 -1.90 -4.48
N PRO A 41 -10.86 -0.90 -4.65
CA PRO A 41 -11.02 -0.22 -5.92
C PRO A 41 -9.70 0.48 -6.25
N SER A 42 -8.85 -0.21 -7.01
CA SER A 42 -7.78 0.42 -7.76
C SER A 42 -8.47 1.27 -8.82
N GLU A 43 -8.72 2.54 -8.48
CA GLU A 43 -9.06 3.62 -9.39
C GLU A 43 -8.12 3.61 -10.59
N LYS A 44 -8.49 2.89 -11.64
CA LYS A 44 -7.96 3.12 -12.98
C LYS A 44 -8.83 4.19 -13.61
N LYS A 45 -8.33 5.43 -13.55
CA LYS A 45 -8.82 6.56 -14.33
C LYS A 45 -8.86 6.18 -15.82
N HIS A 46 -10.05 6.15 -16.39
CA HIS A 46 -10.27 6.49 -17.79
C HIS A 46 -11.58 7.27 -17.93
N SER A 47 -11.41 8.59 -17.98
CA SER A 47 -12.07 9.52 -18.89
C SER A 47 -13.54 9.26 -19.24
N ARG A 48 -14.40 10.15 -18.75
CA ARG A 48 -15.08 11.19 -19.57
C ARG A 48 -16.45 11.52 -18.96
N LYS A 49 -16.50 12.57 -18.14
CA LYS A 49 -17.57 13.61 -18.16
C LYS A 49 -17.23 14.73 -17.14
N ILE A 50 -16.52 15.73 -17.65
CA ILE A 50 -16.85 17.17 -17.54
C ILE A 50 -17.19 17.66 -16.12
N VAL A 51 -16.14 17.95 -15.35
CA VAL A 51 -16.17 18.95 -14.28
C VAL A 51 -16.21 20.32 -14.95
N LYS A 52 -17.37 20.98 -14.89
CA LYS A 52 -17.52 22.40 -15.21
C LYS A 52 -17.35 23.20 -13.91
N SER A 53 -16.20 23.08 -13.23
CA SER A 53 -15.96 23.79 -11.96
C SER A 53 -14.48 24.04 -11.61
N ASP A 54 -13.52 23.85 -12.53
CA ASP A 54 -12.08 24.00 -12.19
C ASP A 54 -11.41 25.23 -12.80
N ASN A 55 -12.13 26.05 -13.56
CA ASN A 55 -11.56 27.26 -14.18
C ASN A 55 -11.28 28.40 -13.19
N PHE A 56 -11.81 28.34 -11.97
CA PHE A 56 -11.61 29.41 -10.98
C PHE A 56 -10.32 29.22 -10.18
N ALA A 57 -10.04 28.00 -9.72
CA ALA A 57 -8.90 27.73 -8.84
C ALA A 57 -7.54 27.85 -9.56
N MET A 58 -7.46 27.47 -10.84
CA MET A 58 -6.21 27.57 -11.60
C MET A 58 -5.85 29.01 -11.98
N LYS A 59 -6.82 29.94 -11.99
CA LYS A 59 -6.56 31.36 -12.27
C LYS A 59 -5.91 32.07 -11.06
N VAL A 60 -6.36 31.74 -9.84
CA VAL A 60 -5.81 32.32 -8.59
C VAL A 60 -4.36 31.89 -8.35
N VAL A 61 -4.00 30.65 -8.68
CA VAL A 61 -2.64 30.12 -8.44
C VAL A 61 -1.62 30.64 -9.46
N LYS A 62 -2.05 30.97 -10.69
CA LYS A 62 -1.12 31.44 -11.73
C LYS A 62 -0.68 32.88 -11.51
N GLU A 63 -1.48 33.69 -10.79
CA GLU A 63 -1.21 35.10 -10.53
C GLU A 63 -0.24 35.33 -9.36
N GLN A 64 0.00 34.31 -8.51
CA GLN A 64 0.95 34.40 -7.39
C GLN A 64 2.34 33.79 -7.66
N LEU A 65 2.60 33.25 -8.86
CA LEU A 65 3.87 32.58 -9.19
C LEU A 65 4.73 33.35 -10.21
N SER A 66 4.43 34.62 -10.49
CA SER A 66 5.15 35.41 -11.51
C SER A 66 6.23 36.36 -11.00
N GLU A 67 6.52 36.41 -9.71
CA GLU A 67 7.68 37.16 -9.22
C GLU A 67 8.75 36.22 -8.65
N THR A 68 9.89 36.21 -9.36
CA THR A 68 11.18 35.52 -9.09
C THR A 68 11.45 34.29 -9.96
N MET A 69 12.22 34.52 -11.03
CA MET A 69 12.94 33.54 -11.87
C MET A 69 14.46 33.73 -11.64
N PRO A 70 15.41 32.86 -12.11
CA PRO A 70 15.26 31.68 -12.98
C PRO A 70 16.07 30.42 -12.54
N SER A 71 15.96 29.35 -13.35
CA SER A 71 16.92 28.25 -13.57
C SER A 71 16.67 26.89 -12.89
N ALA A 72 15.98 26.01 -13.64
CA ALA A 72 16.34 24.62 -13.97
C ALA A 72 15.05 23.89 -14.39
N PRO A 73 15.06 23.03 -15.43
CA PRO A 73 13.92 22.19 -15.74
C PRO A 73 13.87 21.05 -14.71
N CYS A 74 13.45 21.37 -13.49
CA CYS A 74 13.23 20.36 -12.46
C CYS A 74 12.03 19.53 -12.91
N LEU A 75 12.28 18.27 -13.26
CA LEU A 75 11.26 17.24 -13.35
C LEU A 75 10.32 17.43 -12.17
N LYS A 76 9.08 17.86 -12.44
CA LYS A 76 8.03 17.96 -11.44
C LYS A 76 7.80 16.56 -10.90
N LYS A 77 8.52 16.18 -9.84
CA LYS A 77 8.34 14.91 -9.16
C LYS A 77 6.89 14.94 -8.66
N PRO A 78 6.00 14.10 -9.21
CA PRO A 78 4.60 14.08 -8.78
C PRO A 78 4.48 13.78 -7.28
N ALA A 79 5.51 13.14 -6.69
CA ALA A 79 5.66 12.93 -5.25
C ALA A 79 5.60 14.22 -4.43
N LEU A 80 6.38 15.26 -4.77
CA LEU A 80 6.41 16.52 -3.99
C LEU A 80 5.06 17.26 -4.06
N ILE A 81 4.36 17.15 -5.18
CA ILE A 81 3.04 17.76 -5.36
C ILE A 81 2.01 16.95 -4.56
N ALA A 82 2.09 15.63 -4.57
CA ALA A 82 1.23 14.75 -3.79
C ALA A 82 1.43 14.96 -2.28
N GLU A 83 2.67 15.04 -1.80
CA GLU A 83 3.00 15.34 -0.40
C GLU A 83 2.40 16.68 0.05
N LYS A 84 2.51 17.72 -0.78
CA LYS A 84 1.91 19.02 -0.46
C LYS A 84 0.38 18.98 -0.40
N ILE A 85 -0.26 18.18 -1.26
CA ILE A 85 -1.72 17.99 -1.28
C ILE A 85 -2.18 17.13 -0.09
N ILE A 86 -1.41 16.11 0.29
CA ILE A 86 -1.69 15.26 1.45
C ILE A 86 -1.52 16.06 2.74
N GLY A 87 -0.41 16.82 2.86
CA GLY A 87 -0.14 17.68 4.01
C GLY A 87 -1.17 18.80 4.20
N ALA A 88 -1.73 19.33 3.11
CA ALA A 88 -2.80 20.32 3.16
C ALA A 88 -4.17 19.74 3.57
N ASN A 89 -4.38 18.44 3.41
CA ASN A 89 -5.63 17.75 3.76
C ASN A 89 -5.58 16.99 5.09
N MET A 90 -4.44 16.96 5.78
CA MET A 90 -4.34 16.32 7.09
C MET A 90 -4.89 17.21 8.21
N THR A 91 -5.81 16.65 8.99
CA THR A 91 -6.32 17.30 10.21
C THR A 91 -5.26 17.30 11.31
N GLU A 92 -5.36 18.22 12.27
CA GLU A 92 -4.38 18.33 13.36
C GLU A 92 -4.32 17.06 14.22
N GLU A 93 -5.45 16.39 14.39
CA GLU A 93 -5.54 15.10 15.08
C GLU A 93 -4.73 14.01 14.37
N GLN A 94 -4.80 13.94 13.04
CA GLN A 94 -4.03 12.99 12.23
C GLN A 94 -2.53 13.27 12.33
N ARG A 95 -2.14 14.55 12.30
CA ARG A 95 -0.73 14.95 12.46
C ARG A 95 -0.15 14.50 13.79
N ASN A 96 -0.90 14.66 14.88
CA ASN A 96 -0.47 14.23 16.20
C ASN A 96 -0.37 12.69 16.29
N HIS A 97 -1.34 11.98 15.72
CA HIS A 97 -1.31 10.52 15.67
C HIS A 97 -0.08 9.99 14.91
N GLU A 98 0.21 10.55 13.74
CA GLU A 98 1.39 10.18 12.96
C GLU A 98 2.68 10.48 13.70
N TYR A 99 2.77 11.63 14.37
CA TYR A 99 3.93 11.97 15.20
C TYR A 99 4.16 10.93 16.30
N GLU A 100 3.10 10.52 17.01
CA GLU A 100 3.21 9.48 18.05
C GLU A 100 3.65 8.13 17.48
N VAL A 101 3.09 7.74 16.33
CA VAL A 101 3.46 6.50 15.64
C VAL A 101 4.93 6.53 15.23
N GLN A 102 5.41 7.65 14.67
CA GLN A 102 6.80 7.82 14.29
C GLN A 102 7.74 7.70 15.49
N GLN A 103 7.39 8.30 16.64
CA GLN A 103 8.20 8.17 17.86
C GLN A 103 8.26 6.73 18.37
N LYS A 104 7.14 6.00 18.33
CA LYS A 104 7.11 4.57 18.71
C LYS A 104 7.98 3.72 17.80
N GLN A 105 7.91 3.96 16.49
CA GLN A 105 8.74 3.25 15.51
C GLN A 105 10.23 3.53 15.74
N LEU A 106 10.60 4.79 15.97
CA LEU A 106 11.98 5.17 16.27
C LEU A 106 12.50 4.48 17.53
N ALA A 107 11.69 4.41 18.59
CA ALA A 107 12.05 3.72 19.82
C ALA A 107 12.28 2.21 19.59
N GLN A 108 11.45 1.56 18.78
CA GLN A 108 11.61 0.14 18.43
C GLN A 108 12.87 -0.11 17.59
N ILE A 109 13.16 0.76 16.62
CA ILE A 109 14.40 0.69 15.82
C ILE A 109 15.61 0.80 16.75
N PHE A 110 15.61 1.77 17.66
CA PHE A 110 16.69 1.95 18.62
C PHE A 110 16.89 0.73 19.52
N GLU A 111 15.81 0.14 20.04
CA GLU A 111 15.87 -1.07 20.84
C GLU A 111 16.47 -2.25 20.06
N LEU A 112 16.07 -2.43 18.80
CA LEU A 112 16.63 -3.45 17.90
C LEU A 112 18.13 -3.24 17.66
N MET A 113 18.54 -2.01 17.42
CA MET A 113 19.95 -1.67 17.22
C MET A 113 20.77 -1.88 18.50
N GLN A 114 20.21 -1.59 19.68
CA GLN A 114 20.85 -1.85 20.96
C GLN A 114 21.03 -3.35 21.22
N LYS A 115 20.03 -4.18 20.88
CA LYS A 115 20.15 -5.65 20.95
C LYS A 115 21.26 -6.18 20.03
N GLN A 116 21.55 -5.46 18.94
CA GLN A 116 22.61 -5.78 17.98
C GLN A 116 23.82 -4.86 18.14
N THR A 117 24.23 -4.58 19.38
CA THR A 117 25.40 -3.73 19.69
C THR A 117 26.68 -4.21 18.97
N ASP A 118 26.82 -5.51 18.70
CA ASP A 118 27.95 -6.07 17.95
C ASP A 118 28.04 -5.55 16.49
N LYS A 119 26.90 -5.26 15.85
CA LYS A 119 26.82 -4.78 14.46
C LYS A 119 26.84 -3.26 14.35
N PHE A 120 26.21 -2.57 15.31
CA PHE A 120 26.00 -1.13 15.23
C PHE A 120 26.87 -0.32 16.19
N GLY A 121 27.55 -0.97 17.14
CA GLY A 121 28.32 -0.31 18.19
C GLY A 121 27.42 0.34 19.25
N LYS A 122 28.03 1.19 20.10
CA LYS A 122 27.31 1.97 21.11
C LYS A 122 26.66 3.19 20.45
N ILE A 123 25.46 3.01 19.92
CA ILE A 123 24.67 4.09 19.31
C ILE A 123 23.76 4.78 20.32
N SER A 124 23.52 6.08 20.11
CA SER A 124 22.58 6.87 20.90
C SER A 124 21.26 7.11 20.16
N LEU A 125 20.16 7.29 20.89
CA LEU A 125 18.85 7.56 20.28
C LEU A 125 18.86 8.87 19.45
N SER A 126 19.64 9.86 19.86
CA SER A 126 19.81 11.12 19.12
C SER A 126 20.47 10.92 17.76
N GLU A 127 21.43 10.00 17.68
CA GLU A 127 22.14 9.70 16.43
C GLU A 127 21.24 8.98 15.43
N VAL A 128 20.43 8.02 15.90
CA VAL A 128 19.41 7.35 15.06
C VAL A 128 18.36 8.36 14.57
N LYS A 129 17.95 9.30 15.43
CA LYS A 129 17.01 10.38 15.06
C LYS A 129 17.60 11.31 14.00
N GLU A 130 18.88 11.64 14.09
CA GLU A 130 19.55 12.50 13.12
C GLU A 130 19.69 11.81 11.76
N GLN A 131 20.03 10.52 11.74
CA GLN A 131 20.03 9.72 10.52
C GLN A 131 18.64 9.62 9.90
N PHE A 132 17.59 9.47 10.70
CA PHE A 132 16.20 9.40 10.22
C PHE A 132 15.76 10.69 9.51
N LYS A 133 16.20 11.86 9.98
CA LYS A 133 15.87 13.16 9.35
C LYS A 133 16.38 13.29 7.91
N LEU A 134 17.39 12.53 7.51
CA LEU A 134 17.92 12.55 6.14
C LEU A 134 17.01 11.82 5.14
N TYR A 135 16.07 11.02 5.63
CA TYR A 135 15.16 10.21 4.82
C TYR A 135 13.73 10.75 4.76
N GLN A 136 13.45 11.85 5.47
CA GLN A 136 12.16 12.56 5.47
C GLN A 136 12.18 13.69 4.45
#